data_AF-A0AAX4AJG8-F1
#
_entry.id   AF-A0AAX4AJG8-F1
#
_cell.length_a   1.000
_cell.length_b   1.000
_cell.length_c   1.000
_cell.angle_alpha   90.00
_cell.angle_beta   90.00
_cell.angle_gamma   90.00
#
_symmetry.space_group_name_H-M   'P 1'
#
loop_
_entity.id
_entity.type
_entity.pdbx_description
1 polymer ?
#
loop_
_entity_poly.entity_id
_entity_poly.type
_entity_poly.pdbx_seq_one_letter_code
_entity_poly.pdbx_strand_id
1 'polypeptide(L)'
;MSERKNIWDILSDKQLNIEQEYLNLWKLVSADNQVTRYERGYTNRYSLHEIISNNFIDFRNRGTFIAFNEFLNYLELQIPNSYNPLSMVVTIDTLNLLIEIILLVFSELDDLNYGYNYGDIRGSISQNIELILQKSNQKVVEIEKGKQIIVPNDETVTAVSELILPDDEKLALSILGYSHYANKDNISVKDKILNDLHKYLKSKFEKIDNSNIEYVFNNLFLRHGKGENKARIDMLGVKAVNSLYDALFREVLYFMLGKEHENFTELIKGVKKEVGDARG
;
A
#
# COMPACT_ATOMS: atom_id res chain seq x y z
N MET A 1 19.21 11.84 -37.30
CA MET A 1 20.19 11.08 -36.51
C MET A 1 19.57 10.83 -35.14
N SER A 2 19.40 9.57 -34.73
CA SER A 2 18.99 9.28 -33.35
C SER A 2 20.16 9.59 -32.42
N GLU A 3 19.96 10.42 -31.41
CA GLU A 3 20.94 10.62 -30.34
C GLU A 3 21.32 9.26 -29.72
N ARG A 4 22.61 9.10 -29.42
CA ARG A 4 23.13 7.90 -28.76
C ARG A 4 22.67 7.93 -27.30
N LYS A 5 21.80 6.99 -26.91
CA LYS A 5 21.43 6.76 -25.51
C LYS A 5 22.53 5.97 -24.79
N ASN A 6 22.89 6.39 -23.59
CA ASN A 6 23.77 5.63 -22.71
C ASN A 6 22.96 4.57 -21.91
N ILE A 7 23.64 3.69 -21.17
CA ILE A 7 22.98 2.59 -20.45
C ILE A 7 21.97 3.10 -19.40
N TRP A 8 22.23 4.23 -18.76
CA TRP A 8 21.36 4.83 -17.76
C TRP A 8 20.09 5.40 -18.39
N ASP A 9 20.21 6.05 -19.56
CA ASP A 9 19.07 6.54 -20.33
C ASP A 9 18.13 5.39 -20.73
N ILE A 10 18.70 4.23 -21.10
CA ILE A 10 17.92 3.04 -21.47
C ILE A 10 17.19 2.46 -20.25
N LEU A 11 17.86 2.41 -19.09
CA LEU A 11 17.28 1.88 -17.86
C LEU A 11 16.20 2.80 -17.27
N SER A 12 16.37 4.12 -17.38
CA SER A 12 15.38 5.12 -16.98
C SER A 12 14.16 5.12 -17.89
N ASP A 13 14.36 4.96 -19.21
CA ASP A 13 13.28 4.97 -20.19
C ASP A 13 12.46 3.67 -20.21
N LYS A 14 12.98 2.59 -19.61
CA LYS A 14 12.25 1.32 -19.50
C LYS A 14 11.01 1.52 -18.62
N GLN A 15 9.85 1.64 -19.26
CA GLN A 15 8.56 1.67 -18.58
C GLN A 15 8.30 0.39 -17.80
N LEU A 16 7.54 0.51 -16.71
CA LEU A 16 7.10 -0.63 -15.91
C LEU A 16 6.14 -1.50 -16.74
N ASN A 17 6.52 -2.75 -16.99
CA ASN A 17 5.63 -3.75 -17.57
C ASN A 17 5.15 -4.68 -16.46
N ILE A 18 3.92 -4.48 -15.99
CA ILE A 18 3.33 -5.16 -14.83
C ILE A 18 3.41 -6.68 -14.97
N GLU A 19 3.01 -7.21 -16.13
CA GLU A 19 3.01 -8.65 -16.40
C GLU A 19 4.44 -9.21 -16.38
N GLN A 20 5.38 -8.51 -17.03
CA GLN A 20 6.77 -8.94 -17.05
C GLN A 20 7.40 -8.93 -15.65
N GLU A 21 7.11 -7.91 -14.84
CA GLU A 21 7.66 -7.83 -13.48
C GLU A 21 7.02 -8.87 -12.53
N TYR A 22 5.73 -9.16 -12.69
CA TYR A 22 5.08 -10.28 -11.99
C TYR A 22 5.75 -11.62 -12.32
N LEU A 23 6.03 -11.86 -13.60
CA LEU A 23 6.76 -13.05 -14.04
C LEU A 23 8.20 -13.08 -13.51
N ASN A 24 8.88 -11.94 -13.46
CA ASN A 24 10.25 -11.86 -12.95
C ASN A 24 10.29 -12.20 -11.46
N LEU A 25 9.37 -11.67 -10.65
CA LEU A 25 9.29 -11.98 -9.22
C LEU A 25 9.02 -13.46 -8.99
N TRP A 26 8.06 -14.06 -9.70
CA TRP A 26 7.82 -15.50 -9.61
C TRP A 26 9.04 -16.34 -10.01
N LYS A 27 9.76 -15.95 -11.08
CA LYS A 27 11.00 -16.62 -11.47
C LYS A 27 12.07 -16.53 -10.39
N LEU A 28 12.17 -15.41 -9.69
CA LEU A 28 13.14 -15.25 -8.61
C LEU A 28 12.78 -16.11 -7.40
N VAL A 29 11.50 -16.20 -7.03
CA VAL A 29 11.00 -17.01 -5.90
C VAL A 29 11.07 -18.51 -6.20
N SER A 30 10.78 -18.91 -7.44
CA SER A 30 10.70 -20.32 -7.85
C SER A 30 11.96 -20.84 -8.52
N ALA A 31 13.06 -20.07 -8.56
CA ALA A 31 14.28 -20.54 -9.19
C ALA A 31 14.89 -21.70 -8.40
N ASP A 32 15.19 -22.78 -9.11
CA ASP A 32 15.70 -24.01 -8.50
C ASP A 32 17.07 -23.80 -7.84
N ASN A 33 17.32 -24.61 -6.81
CA ASN A 33 18.62 -24.78 -6.17
C ASN A 33 19.24 -23.50 -5.56
N GLN A 34 18.42 -22.51 -5.21
CA GLN A 34 18.89 -21.23 -4.67
C GLN A 34 19.36 -21.33 -3.21
N VAL A 35 18.52 -21.86 -2.32
CA VAL A 35 18.82 -21.93 -0.89
C VAL A 35 19.45 -23.27 -0.56
N THR A 36 20.61 -23.23 0.11
CA THR A 36 21.31 -24.45 0.53
C THR A 36 21.08 -24.72 2.01
N ARG A 37 20.62 -25.93 2.33
CA ARG A 37 20.38 -26.40 3.69
C ARG A 37 21.17 -27.66 3.99
N TYR A 38 21.70 -27.73 5.21
CA TYR A 38 22.32 -28.94 5.72
C TYR A 38 21.33 -29.66 6.62
N GLU A 39 20.78 -30.76 6.12
CA GLU A 39 19.75 -31.52 6.82
C GLU A 39 20.15 -32.99 6.86
N ARG A 40 20.14 -33.58 8.06
CA ARG A 40 20.40 -35.02 8.28
C ARG A 40 21.70 -35.53 7.63
N GLY A 41 22.74 -34.69 7.58
CA GLY A 41 24.03 -35.07 7.01
C GLY A 41 24.21 -34.78 5.51
N TYR A 42 23.16 -34.27 4.84
CA TYR A 42 23.16 -34.01 3.40
C TYR A 42 22.97 -32.53 3.09
N THR A 43 23.61 -32.09 2.00
CA THR A 43 23.42 -30.76 1.44
C THR A 43 22.26 -30.82 0.45
N ASN A 44 21.11 -30.27 0.86
CA ASN A 44 19.95 -30.12 0.00
C ASN A 44 19.88 -28.70 -0.55
N ARG A 45 19.33 -28.56 -1.75
CA ARG A 45 19.11 -27.27 -2.39
C ARG A 45 17.65 -27.14 -2.75
N TYR A 46 17.08 -25.98 -2.43
CA TYR A 46 15.66 -25.69 -2.60
C TYR A 46 15.48 -24.34 -3.28
N SER A 47 14.42 -24.19 -4.03
CA SER A 47 13.86 -22.87 -4.33
C SER A 47 13.28 -22.23 -3.07
N LEU A 48 13.14 -20.90 -3.08
CA LEU A 48 12.42 -20.22 -2.01
C LEU A 48 10.95 -20.69 -1.96
N HIS A 49 10.33 -20.91 -3.12
CA HIS A 49 8.97 -21.46 -3.23
C HIS A 49 8.80 -22.81 -2.51
N GLU A 50 9.74 -23.75 -2.67
CA GLU A 50 9.69 -25.04 -1.96
C GLU A 50 9.86 -24.86 -0.45
N ILE A 51 10.73 -23.96 -0.02
CA ILE A 51 10.91 -23.65 1.41
C ILE A 51 9.62 -23.10 2.00
N ILE A 52 8.98 -22.14 1.33
CA ILE A 52 7.69 -21.58 1.79
C ILE A 52 6.66 -22.70 1.88
N SER A 53 6.48 -23.45 0.78
CA SER A 53 5.47 -24.50 0.68
C SER A 53 5.62 -25.58 1.76
N ASN A 54 6.85 -25.97 2.08
CA ASN A 54 7.14 -27.02 3.06
C ASN A 54 6.99 -26.54 4.53
N ASN A 55 7.14 -25.24 4.79
CA ASN A 55 7.13 -24.69 6.16
C ASN A 55 5.94 -23.75 6.43
N PHE A 56 5.01 -23.62 5.48
CA PHE A 56 3.92 -22.65 5.57
C PHE A 56 3.05 -22.83 6.82
N ILE A 57 2.89 -24.06 7.31
CA ILE A 57 2.11 -24.37 8.52
C ILE A 57 2.66 -23.68 9.78
N ASP A 58 3.95 -23.33 9.79
CA ASP A 58 4.63 -22.70 10.91
C ASP A 58 4.60 -21.17 10.85
N PHE A 59 4.11 -20.58 9.75
CA PHE A 59 4.03 -19.13 9.60
C PHE A 59 2.97 -18.56 10.54
N ARG A 60 3.33 -17.51 11.29
CA ARG A 60 2.42 -16.90 12.27
C ARG A 60 1.27 -16.16 11.62
N ASN A 61 1.55 -15.47 10.51
CA ASN A 61 0.60 -14.62 9.80
C ASN A 61 -0.14 -15.34 8.65
N ARG A 62 -0.27 -16.68 8.69
CA ARG A 62 -0.99 -17.47 7.67
C ARG A 62 -2.51 -17.52 7.84
N GLY A 63 -3.05 -16.86 8.87
CA GLY A 63 -4.45 -17.01 9.26
C GLY A 63 -4.80 -18.47 9.54
N THR A 64 -5.88 -18.97 8.95
CA THR A 64 -6.33 -20.37 9.09
C THR A 64 -5.84 -21.30 7.98
N PHE A 65 -5.10 -20.78 6.99
CA PHE A 65 -4.63 -21.58 5.85
C PHE A 65 -3.53 -22.54 6.27
N ILE A 66 -3.65 -23.82 5.89
CA ILE A 66 -2.67 -24.86 6.26
C ILE A 66 -1.72 -25.23 5.12
N ALA A 67 -1.99 -24.77 3.90
CA ALA A 67 -1.17 -24.99 2.72
C ALA A 67 -0.97 -23.71 1.91
N PHE A 68 0.25 -23.48 1.43
CA PHE A 68 0.59 -22.25 0.71
C PHE A 68 -0.18 -22.11 -0.61
N ASN A 69 -0.38 -23.21 -1.34
CA ASN A 69 -1.17 -23.18 -2.58
C ASN A 69 -2.65 -22.83 -2.34
N GLU A 70 -3.23 -23.26 -1.22
CA GLU A 70 -4.61 -22.86 -0.87
C GLU A 70 -4.69 -21.36 -0.59
N PHE A 71 -3.68 -20.82 0.10
CA PHE A 71 -3.56 -19.39 0.38
C PHE A 71 -3.43 -18.57 -0.91
N LEU A 72 -2.55 -18.97 -1.83
CA LEU A 72 -2.40 -18.30 -3.13
C LEU A 72 -3.69 -18.36 -3.97
N ASN A 73 -4.35 -19.52 -4.01
CA ASN A 73 -5.60 -19.70 -4.74
C ASN A 73 -6.72 -18.82 -4.20
N TYR A 74 -6.82 -18.68 -2.87
CA TYR A 74 -7.79 -17.78 -2.24
C TYR A 74 -7.56 -16.32 -2.61
N LEU A 75 -6.29 -15.93 -2.76
CA LEU A 75 -5.87 -14.59 -3.20
C LEU A 75 -5.92 -14.40 -4.72
N GLU A 76 -6.39 -15.41 -5.46
CA GLU A 76 -6.45 -15.43 -6.93
C GLU A 76 -5.08 -15.18 -7.60
N LEU A 77 -3.98 -15.47 -6.89
CA LEU A 77 -2.63 -15.37 -7.42
C LEU A 77 -2.29 -16.63 -8.20
N GLN A 78 -2.22 -16.51 -9.52
CA GLN A 78 -1.86 -17.63 -10.36
C GLN A 78 -0.34 -17.78 -10.43
N ILE A 79 0.13 -19.00 -10.17
CA ILE A 79 1.53 -19.38 -10.39
C ILE A 79 1.72 -19.47 -11.93
N PRO A 80 2.67 -18.73 -12.52
CA PRO A 80 2.88 -18.76 -13.96
C PRO A 80 3.16 -20.18 -14.46
N ASN A 81 2.39 -20.62 -15.46
CA ASN A 81 2.61 -21.91 -16.11
C ASN A 81 3.84 -21.81 -17.03
N SER A 82 4.76 -22.77 -16.93
CA SER A 82 5.96 -22.88 -17.77
C SER A 82 5.68 -22.91 -19.27
N TYR A 83 4.50 -23.38 -19.69
CA TYR A 83 4.13 -23.53 -21.11
C TYR A 83 3.52 -22.28 -21.73
N ASN A 84 2.86 -21.43 -20.96
CA ASN A 84 2.31 -20.16 -21.46
C ASN A 84 2.22 -19.12 -20.32
N PRO A 85 3.34 -18.45 -19.99
CA PRO A 85 3.37 -17.50 -18.88
C PRO A 85 2.63 -16.18 -19.17
N LEU A 86 2.28 -15.90 -20.43
CA LEU A 86 1.72 -14.61 -20.88
C LEU A 86 0.21 -14.65 -21.18
N SER A 87 -0.51 -15.69 -20.74
CA SER A 87 -1.97 -15.76 -20.88
C SER A 87 -2.73 -15.18 -19.68
N MET A 88 -2.03 -14.52 -18.76
CA MET A 88 -2.59 -14.05 -17.50
C MET A 88 -2.87 -12.55 -17.56
N VAL A 89 -4.08 -12.14 -17.18
CA VAL A 89 -4.38 -10.72 -16.97
C VAL A 89 -3.83 -10.33 -15.61
N VAL A 90 -2.62 -9.77 -15.58
CA VAL A 90 -1.99 -9.27 -14.35
C VAL A 90 -2.26 -7.78 -14.21
N THR A 91 -2.86 -7.38 -13.09
CA THR A 91 -3.01 -5.97 -12.73
C THR A 91 -1.93 -5.53 -11.75
N ILE A 92 -1.80 -4.23 -11.54
CA ILE A 92 -0.90 -3.70 -10.51
C ILE A 92 -1.31 -4.16 -9.11
N ASP A 93 -2.60 -4.41 -8.83
CA ASP A 93 -3.04 -5.03 -7.57
C ASP A 93 -2.47 -6.43 -7.40
N THR A 94 -2.58 -7.26 -8.44
CA THR A 94 -2.06 -8.62 -8.42
C THR A 94 -0.54 -8.62 -8.20
N LEU A 95 0.18 -7.67 -8.82
CA LEU A 95 1.61 -7.48 -8.59
C LEU A 95 1.91 -7.03 -7.16
N ASN A 96 1.16 -6.07 -6.62
CA ASN A 96 1.34 -5.60 -5.26
C ASN A 96 1.08 -6.72 -4.25
N LEU A 97 0.02 -7.50 -4.44
CA LEU A 97 -0.32 -8.61 -3.56
C LEU A 97 0.77 -9.70 -3.58
N LEU A 98 1.36 -10.00 -4.74
CA LEU A 98 2.52 -10.88 -4.82
C LEU A 98 3.70 -10.33 -4.01
N ILE A 99 4.01 -9.04 -4.14
CA ILE A 99 5.09 -8.41 -3.38
C ILE A 99 4.80 -8.46 -1.87
N GLU A 100 3.57 -8.17 -1.42
CA GLU A 100 3.18 -8.27 -0.01
C GLU A 100 3.36 -9.69 0.54
N ILE A 101 3.03 -10.72 -0.24
CA ILE A 101 3.30 -12.12 0.16
C ILE A 101 4.80 -12.41 0.25
N ILE A 102 5.61 -11.90 -0.66
CA ILE A 102 7.07 -12.07 -0.59
C ILE A 102 7.62 -11.40 0.68
N LEU A 103 7.12 -10.21 1.02
CA LEU A 103 7.53 -9.49 2.23
C LEU A 103 7.08 -10.22 3.51
N LEU A 104 5.85 -10.75 3.52
CA LEU A 104 5.35 -11.63 4.59
C LEU A 104 6.28 -12.83 4.80
N VAL A 105 6.63 -13.52 3.71
CA VAL A 105 7.57 -14.65 3.74
C VAL A 105 8.90 -14.21 4.34
N PHE A 106 9.47 -13.08 3.92
CA PHE A 106 10.72 -12.59 4.48
C PHE A 106 10.63 -12.35 5.98
N SER A 107 9.54 -11.72 6.45
CA SER A 107 9.34 -11.51 7.88
C SER A 107 9.21 -12.81 8.68
N GLU A 108 8.62 -13.87 8.12
CA GLU A 108 8.47 -15.15 8.81
C GLU A 108 9.78 -15.97 8.79
N LEU A 109 10.53 -15.91 7.68
CA LEU A 109 11.78 -16.67 7.54
C LEU A 109 12.99 -15.99 8.22
N ASP A 110 13.03 -14.67 8.30
CA ASP A 110 14.11 -13.93 8.98
C ASP A 110 14.23 -14.33 10.47
N ASP A 111 13.11 -14.71 11.10
CA ASP A 111 13.07 -15.18 12.50
C ASP A 111 13.65 -16.60 12.70
N LEU A 112 13.94 -17.33 11.62
CA LEU A 112 14.15 -18.78 11.65
C LEU A 112 15.49 -19.22 11.03
N ASN A 113 16.38 -18.28 10.67
CA ASN A 113 17.75 -18.51 10.17
C ASN A 113 17.84 -19.63 9.11
N TYR A 114 17.14 -19.43 7.99
CA TYR A 114 16.71 -20.50 7.07
C TYR A 114 17.78 -21.18 6.18
N GLY A 115 19.07 -20.84 6.28
CA GLY A 115 20.14 -21.55 5.58
C GLY A 115 21.17 -20.64 4.89
N TYR A 116 22.17 -21.26 4.25
CA TYR A 116 23.22 -20.54 3.53
C TYR A 116 22.65 -19.87 2.27
N ASN A 117 23.12 -18.65 1.99
CA ASN A 117 22.76 -17.80 0.84
C ASN A 117 21.32 -17.25 0.84
N TYR A 118 20.49 -17.56 1.85
CA TYR A 118 19.13 -16.99 1.96
C TYR A 118 19.16 -15.45 1.93
N GLY A 119 20.10 -14.83 2.66
CA GLY A 119 20.27 -13.38 2.68
C GLY A 119 20.55 -12.77 1.31
N ASP A 120 21.35 -13.43 0.47
CA ASP A 120 21.67 -12.94 -0.89
C ASP A 120 20.46 -13.02 -1.82
N ILE A 121 19.67 -14.09 -1.71
CA ILE A 121 18.44 -14.30 -2.48
C ILE A 121 17.40 -13.26 -2.06
N ARG A 122 17.19 -13.11 -0.76
CA ARG A 122 16.34 -12.07 -0.17
C ARG A 122 16.76 -10.69 -0.68
N GLY A 123 18.05 -10.36 -0.60
CA GLY A 123 18.60 -9.09 -1.10
C GLY A 123 18.30 -8.86 -2.58
N SER A 124 18.48 -9.88 -3.42
CA SER A 124 18.23 -9.79 -4.87
C SER A 124 16.74 -9.58 -5.20
N ILE A 125 15.84 -10.23 -4.46
CA ILE A 125 14.40 -10.06 -4.62
C ILE A 125 13.97 -8.69 -4.10
N SER A 126 14.46 -8.27 -2.92
CA SER A 126 14.19 -6.96 -2.33
C SER A 126 14.61 -5.82 -3.28
N GLN A 127 15.78 -5.92 -3.93
CA GLN A 127 16.20 -4.92 -4.91
C GLN A 127 15.25 -4.81 -6.10
N ASN A 128 14.73 -5.93 -6.62
CA ASN A 128 13.74 -5.89 -7.69
C ASN A 128 12.42 -5.28 -7.22
N ILE A 129 11.96 -5.63 -6.02
CA ILE A 129 10.77 -5.03 -5.40
C ILE A 129 10.94 -3.52 -5.27
N GLU A 130 12.07 -3.04 -4.74
CA GLU A 130 12.35 -1.61 -4.58
C GLU A 130 12.30 -0.88 -5.93
N LEU A 131 12.88 -1.45 -6.99
CA LEU A 131 12.82 -0.87 -8.34
C LEU A 131 11.40 -0.83 -8.91
N ILE A 132 10.61 -1.87 -8.68
CA ILE A 132 9.19 -1.91 -9.07
C ILE A 132 8.43 -0.79 -8.37
N LEU A 133 8.57 -0.69 -7.05
CA LEU A 133 7.91 0.32 -6.22
C LEU A 133 8.30 1.74 -6.61
N GLN A 134 9.59 2.00 -6.87
CA GLN A 134 10.05 3.30 -7.36
C GLN A 134 9.40 3.66 -8.70
N LYS A 135 9.32 2.72 -9.65
CA LYS A 135 8.74 2.95 -10.96
C LYS A 135 7.21 3.06 -10.95
N SER A 136 6.54 2.43 -9.99
CA SER A 136 5.09 2.57 -9.79
C SER A 136 4.72 3.74 -8.86
N ASN A 137 5.70 4.47 -8.33
CA ASN A 137 5.53 5.50 -7.31
C ASN A 137 4.75 4.97 -6.09
N GLN A 138 5.20 3.83 -5.58
CA GLN A 138 4.68 3.15 -4.41
C GLN A 138 5.77 2.95 -3.36
N LYS A 139 5.38 2.60 -2.15
CA LYS A 139 6.28 2.25 -1.05
C LYS A 139 5.67 1.17 -0.17
N VAL A 140 6.52 0.54 0.62
CA VAL A 140 6.10 -0.39 1.68
C VAL A 140 5.82 0.42 2.95
N VAL A 141 4.71 0.11 3.63
CA VAL A 141 4.41 0.59 4.97
C VAL A 141 4.18 -0.61 5.88
N GLU A 142 4.81 -0.59 7.05
CA GLU A 142 4.58 -1.58 8.10
C GLU A 142 3.46 -1.09 9.01
N ILE A 143 2.33 -1.82 9.04
CA ILE A 143 1.17 -1.46 9.86
C ILE A 143 1.26 -2.10 11.25
N GLU A 144 1.88 -3.26 11.33
CA GLU A 144 2.23 -3.96 12.57
C GLU A 144 3.49 -4.80 12.31
N LYS A 145 4.15 -5.27 13.36
CA LYS A 145 5.39 -6.06 13.24
C LYS A 145 5.22 -7.22 12.25
N GLY A 146 5.94 -7.17 11.13
CA GLY A 146 5.91 -8.21 10.08
C GLY A 146 4.69 -8.18 9.16
N LYS A 147 3.79 -7.20 9.31
CA LYS A 147 2.65 -6.96 8.44
C LYS A 147 2.93 -5.72 7.60
N GLN A 148 3.35 -5.98 6.38
CA GLN A 148 3.75 -4.96 5.42
C GLN A 148 2.78 -4.91 4.25
N ILE A 149 2.39 -3.70 3.86
CA ILE A 149 1.49 -3.43 2.74
C ILE A 149 2.12 -2.46 1.76
N ILE A 150 1.64 -2.45 0.52
CA ILE A 150 2.10 -1.56 -0.54
C ILE A 150 1.09 -0.45 -0.76
N VAL A 151 1.59 0.77 -0.69
CA VAL A 151 0.77 1.98 -0.80
C VAL A 151 1.39 2.93 -1.81
N PRO A 152 0.60 3.82 -2.44
CA PRO A 152 1.15 4.94 -3.20
C PRO A 152 2.12 5.76 -2.36
N ASN A 153 3.21 6.21 -2.97
CA ASN A 153 4.19 7.06 -2.32
C ASN A 153 3.68 8.51 -2.25
N ASP A 154 2.86 8.76 -1.22
CA ASP A 154 2.34 10.08 -0.88
C ASP A 154 2.53 10.33 0.63
N GLU A 155 3.42 11.27 0.96
CA GLU A 155 3.76 11.62 2.34
C GLU A 155 2.56 12.15 3.12
N THR A 156 1.68 12.91 2.46
CA THR A 156 0.50 13.50 3.09
C THR A 156 -0.50 12.42 3.46
N VAL A 157 -0.75 11.49 2.54
CA VAL A 157 -1.62 10.31 2.78
C VAL A 157 -1.07 9.46 3.91
N THR A 158 0.25 9.25 3.94
CA THR A 158 0.91 8.42 4.97
C THR A 158 0.76 9.05 6.35
N ALA A 159 1.15 10.33 6.50
CA ALA A 159 1.08 11.03 7.77
C ALA A 159 -0.35 11.05 8.34
N VAL A 160 -1.36 11.32 7.51
CA VAL A 160 -2.76 11.31 7.97
C VAL A 160 -3.23 9.90 8.33
N SER A 161 -2.79 8.88 7.60
CA SER A 161 -3.16 7.49 7.93
C SER A 161 -2.58 7.06 9.28
N GLU A 162 -1.33 7.43 9.58
CA GLU A 162 -0.70 7.18 10.89
C GLU A 162 -1.42 7.89 12.03
N LEU A 163 -1.96 9.10 11.80
CA LEU A 163 -2.78 9.84 12.78
C LEU A 163 -4.14 9.18 13.08
N ILE A 164 -4.67 8.41 12.11
CA ILE A 164 -5.98 7.75 12.22
C ILE A 164 -5.83 6.31 12.71
N LEU A 165 -4.72 5.64 12.40
CA LEU A 165 -4.48 4.23 12.68
C LEU A 165 -4.82 3.80 14.13
N PRO A 166 -4.50 4.57 15.19
CA PRO A 166 -4.86 4.20 16.55
C PRO A 166 -6.36 4.23 16.83
N ASP A 167 -7.12 5.05 16.10
CA ASP A 167 -8.56 5.29 16.32
C ASP A 167 -9.44 4.44 15.37
N ASP A 168 -9.02 4.26 14.11
CA ASP A 168 -9.75 3.54 13.06
C ASP A 168 -8.80 2.95 12.00
N GLU A 169 -8.31 1.73 12.26
CA GLU A 169 -7.41 1.00 11.36
C GLU A 169 -7.99 0.85 9.94
N LYS A 170 -9.29 0.57 9.83
CA LYS A 170 -9.93 0.34 8.54
C LYS A 170 -9.96 1.61 7.70
N LEU A 171 -10.23 2.76 8.32
CA LEU A 171 -10.18 4.05 7.64
C LEU A 171 -8.75 4.41 7.24
N ALA A 172 -7.77 4.21 8.12
CA ALA A 172 -6.36 4.44 7.83
C ALA A 172 -5.89 3.65 6.59
N LEU A 173 -6.20 2.35 6.54
CA LEU A 173 -5.91 1.50 5.36
C LEU A 173 -6.62 1.98 4.10
N SER A 174 -7.87 2.45 4.23
CA SER A 174 -8.65 2.96 3.12
C SER A 174 -8.07 4.26 2.54
N ILE A 175 -7.51 5.13 3.38
CA ILE A 175 -6.84 6.37 2.97
C ILE A 175 -5.54 6.06 2.22
N LEU A 176 -4.72 5.13 2.73
CA LEU A 176 -3.55 4.61 2.02
C LEU A 176 -3.92 4.05 0.64
N GLY A 177 -5.06 3.35 0.55
CA GLY A 177 -5.57 2.79 -0.71
C GLY A 177 -6.29 3.77 -1.65
N TYR A 178 -6.54 5.02 -1.23
CA TYR A 178 -7.35 5.97 -2.02
C TYR A 178 -6.75 6.26 -3.40
N SER A 179 -5.44 6.56 -3.42
CA SER A 179 -4.70 6.90 -4.64
C SER A 179 -4.21 5.68 -5.41
N HIS A 180 -4.60 4.47 -5.00
CA HIS A 180 -4.23 3.26 -5.71
C HIS A 180 -4.73 3.31 -7.17
N TYR A 181 -3.92 2.85 -8.11
CA TYR A 181 -4.21 2.90 -9.54
C TYR A 181 -5.58 2.27 -9.89
N ALA A 182 -5.97 1.17 -9.25
CA ALA A 182 -7.27 0.54 -9.47
C ALA A 182 -8.45 1.38 -8.96
N ASN A 183 -8.19 2.29 -8.01
CA ASN A 183 -9.17 3.23 -7.50
C ASN A 183 -9.19 4.56 -8.26
N LYS A 184 -8.22 4.81 -9.16
CA LYS A 184 -8.05 6.09 -9.87
C LYS A 184 -9.33 6.59 -10.54
N ASP A 185 -10.13 5.71 -11.13
CA ASP A 185 -11.40 6.05 -11.79
C ASP A 185 -12.63 5.41 -11.12
N ASN A 186 -12.46 4.82 -9.93
CA ASN A 186 -13.55 4.17 -9.19
C ASN A 186 -14.24 5.15 -8.24
N ILE A 187 -15.22 5.89 -8.78
CA ILE A 187 -15.99 6.89 -8.03
C ILE A 187 -16.69 6.28 -6.80
N SER A 188 -17.17 5.03 -6.88
CA SER A 188 -17.88 4.40 -5.76
C SER A 188 -16.96 4.15 -4.57
N VAL A 189 -15.72 3.71 -4.82
CA VAL A 189 -14.73 3.53 -3.76
C VAL A 189 -14.32 4.87 -3.17
N LYS A 190 -14.03 5.86 -4.02
CA LYS A 190 -13.68 7.22 -3.56
C LYS A 190 -14.79 7.86 -2.73
N ASP A 191 -16.05 7.72 -3.15
CA ASP A 191 -17.23 8.19 -2.41
C ASP A 191 -17.29 7.56 -1.00
N LYS A 192 -17.10 6.25 -0.91
CA LYS A 192 -17.10 5.55 0.37
C LYS A 192 -16.02 6.08 1.31
N ILE A 193 -14.78 6.19 0.82
CA ILE A 193 -13.63 6.64 1.64
C ILE A 193 -13.86 8.08 2.14
N LEU A 194 -14.29 8.98 1.25
CA LEU A 194 -14.58 10.38 1.60
C LEU A 194 -15.74 10.51 2.60
N ASN A 195 -16.78 9.67 2.49
CA ASN A 195 -17.87 9.63 3.46
C ASN A 195 -17.40 9.14 4.84
N ASP A 196 -16.52 8.15 4.89
CA ASP A 196 -16.00 7.63 6.16
C ASP A 196 -15.01 8.64 6.79
N LEU A 197 -14.19 9.32 5.98
CA LEU A 197 -13.40 10.50 6.41
C LEU A 197 -14.28 11.59 7.02
N HIS A 198 -15.38 11.97 6.37
CA HIS A 198 -16.28 13.00 6.87
C HIS A 198 -16.88 12.66 8.24
N LYS A 199 -17.30 11.40 8.44
CA LYS A 199 -17.79 10.94 9.74
C LYS A 199 -16.72 11.02 10.80
N TYR A 200 -15.50 10.57 10.48
CA TYR A 200 -14.36 10.63 11.38
C TYR A 200 -14.02 12.07 11.78
N LEU A 201 -14.02 13.01 10.82
CA LEU A 201 -13.83 14.44 11.12
C LEU A 201 -14.91 14.96 12.08
N LYS A 202 -16.18 14.60 11.87
CA LYS A 202 -17.28 15.02 12.73
C LYS A 202 -17.23 14.41 14.13
N SER A 203 -16.66 13.23 14.30
CA SER A 203 -16.45 12.64 15.63
C SER A 203 -15.26 13.23 16.35
N LYS A 204 -14.20 13.62 15.62
CA LYS A 204 -12.94 14.12 16.20
C LYS A 204 -12.94 15.63 16.44
N PHE A 205 -13.67 16.39 15.62
CA PHE A 205 -13.74 17.84 15.70
C PHE A 205 -15.18 18.28 15.94
N GLU A 206 -15.40 19.12 16.96
CA GLU A 206 -16.72 19.73 17.23
C GLU A 206 -17.23 20.53 16.02
N LYS A 207 -16.31 21.11 15.23
CA LYS A 207 -16.60 21.81 13.99
C LYS A 207 -15.48 21.65 12.97
N ILE A 208 -15.85 21.43 11.71
CA ILE A 208 -14.94 21.54 10.57
C ILE A 208 -14.91 23.03 10.19
N ASP A 209 -13.93 23.78 10.66
CA ASP A 209 -13.75 25.21 10.42
C ASP A 209 -13.15 25.54 9.03
N ASN A 210 -13.35 24.65 8.06
CA ASN A 210 -13.06 24.89 6.66
C ASN A 210 -14.37 24.92 5.86
N SER A 211 -14.80 26.13 5.49
CA SER A 211 -16.07 26.37 4.80
C SER A 211 -16.18 25.66 3.45
N ASN A 212 -15.06 25.44 2.75
CA ASN A 212 -15.05 24.77 1.46
C ASN A 212 -15.25 23.26 1.64
N ILE A 213 -14.52 22.63 2.57
CA ILE A 213 -14.67 21.21 2.90
C ILE A 213 -16.10 20.93 3.37
N GLU A 214 -16.62 21.76 4.29
CA GLU A 214 -17.99 21.64 4.80
C GLU A 214 -19.03 21.83 3.68
N TYR A 215 -18.83 22.81 2.79
CA TYR A 215 -19.71 23.04 1.66
C TYR A 215 -19.77 21.82 0.72
N VAL A 216 -18.61 21.27 0.34
CA VAL A 216 -18.53 20.13 -0.57
C VAL A 216 -19.18 18.89 0.06
N PHE A 217 -18.89 18.57 1.32
CA PHE A 217 -19.50 17.40 1.98
C PHE A 217 -21.01 17.53 2.16
N ASN A 218 -21.50 18.72 2.52
CA ASN A 218 -22.93 18.91 2.80
C ASN A 218 -23.76 19.11 1.52
N ASN A 219 -23.19 19.65 0.46
CA ASN A 219 -23.96 20.04 -0.74
C ASN A 219 -23.61 19.23 -1.98
N LEU A 220 -22.39 18.72 -2.11
CA LEU A 220 -21.86 18.14 -3.35
C LEU A 220 -21.54 16.64 -3.25
N PHE A 221 -21.80 15.97 -2.13
CA PHE A 221 -21.56 14.52 -2.02
C PHE A 221 -22.80 13.70 -2.41
N LEU A 222 -22.63 12.65 -3.22
CA LEU A 222 -23.72 11.89 -3.88
C LEU A 222 -24.73 11.28 -2.89
N ARG A 223 -24.29 11.00 -1.66
CA ARG A 223 -25.09 10.41 -0.59
C ARG A 223 -25.89 11.43 0.23
N HIS A 224 -25.52 12.71 0.20
CA HIS A 224 -26.18 13.79 0.95
C HIS A 224 -26.87 14.84 0.06
N GLY A 225 -26.60 14.84 -1.25
CA GLY A 225 -27.27 15.72 -2.20
C GLY A 225 -28.77 15.43 -2.31
N LYS A 226 -29.59 16.31 -1.73
CA LYS A 226 -31.04 16.33 -1.99
C LYS A 226 -31.32 16.89 -3.38
N GLY A 227 -32.17 16.19 -4.15
CA GLY A 227 -32.86 16.70 -5.35
C GLY A 227 -31.95 17.36 -6.41
N GLU A 228 -31.83 18.69 -6.33
CA GLU A 228 -31.15 19.53 -7.33
C GLU A 228 -29.63 19.37 -7.35
N ASN A 229 -28.98 19.18 -6.20
CA ASN A 229 -27.52 19.10 -6.17
C ASN A 229 -26.99 17.81 -6.78
N LYS A 230 -27.73 16.71 -6.62
CA LYS A 230 -27.41 15.43 -7.27
C LYS A 230 -27.51 15.56 -8.79
N ALA A 231 -28.59 16.18 -9.29
CA ALA A 231 -28.77 16.45 -10.71
C ALA A 231 -27.66 17.36 -11.29
N ARG A 232 -27.20 18.37 -10.54
CA ARG A 232 -26.09 19.24 -10.95
C ARG A 232 -24.74 18.52 -11.03
N ILE A 233 -24.51 17.53 -10.18
CA ILE A 233 -23.29 16.72 -10.20
C ILE A 233 -23.31 15.68 -11.31
N ASP A 234 -24.47 15.07 -11.56
CA ASP A 234 -24.66 14.18 -12.70
C ASP A 234 -24.40 14.92 -14.03
N MET A 235 -24.65 16.24 -14.08
CA MET A 235 -24.34 17.10 -15.24
C MET A 235 -22.85 17.45 -15.43
N LEU A 236 -22.02 17.36 -14.38
CA LEU A 236 -20.58 17.67 -14.48
C LEU A 236 -19.81 16.59 -15.28
N GLY A 237 -20.38 15.38 -15.36
CA GLY A 237 -19.76 14.23 -15.99
C GLY A 237 -18.67 13.58 -15.13
N VAL A 238 -18.43 12.29 -15.38
CA VAL A 238 -17.58 11.40 -14.57
C VAL A 238 -16.19 11.98 -14.29
N LYS A 239 -15.54 12.61 -15.29
CA LYS A 239 -14.20 13.18 -15.13
C LYS A 239 -14.17 14.33 -14.12
N ALA A 240 -15.14 15.24 -14.18
CA ALA A 240 -15.18 16.39 -13.28
C ALA A 240 -15.52 15.96 -11.84
N VAL A 241 -16.40 14.97 -11.68
CA VAL A 241 -16.69 14.37 -10.36
C VAL A 241 -15.43 13.73 -9.78
N ASN A 242 -14.69 12.97 -10.59
CA ASN A 242 -13.46 12.33 -10.15
C ASN A 242 -12.42 13.37 -9.69
N SER A 243 -12.20 14.43 -10.47
CA SER A 243 -11.30 15.52 -10.08
C SER A 243 -11.75 16.25 -8.81
N LEU A 244 -13.05 16.45 -8.63
CA LEU A 244 -13.60 17.05 -7.41
C LEU A 244 -13.32 16.17 -6.19
N TYR A 245 -13.47 14.85 -6.32
CA TYR A 245 -13.20 13.91 -5.23
C TYR A 245 -11.71 13.89 -4.87
N ASP A 246 -10.82 13.86 -5.87
CA ASP A 246 -9.37 13.92 -5.64
C ASP A 246 -8.95 15.23 -4.96
N ALA A 247 -9.53 16.35 -5.38
CA ALA A 247 -9.28 17.65 -4.75
C ALA A 247 -9.80 17.68 -3.31
N LEU A 248 -11.04 17.25 -3.08
CA LEU A 248 -11.62 17.19 -1.73
C LEU A 248 -10.80 16.29 -0.80
N PHE A 249 -10.38 15.13 -1.29
CA PHE A 249 -9.55 14.20 -0.53
C PHE A 249 -8.26 14.90 -0.06
N ARG A 250 -7.52 15.52 -0.98
CA ARG A 250 -6.29 16.27 -0.62
C ARG A 250 -6.53 17.38 0.38
N GLU A 251 -7.57 18.19 0.18
CA GLU A 251 -7.92 19.29 1.09
C GLU A 251 -8.25 18.77 2.50
N VAL A 252 -8.97 17.65 2.60
CA VAL A 252 -9.27 17.00 3.89
C VAL A 252 -8.00 16.53 4.58
N LEU A 253 -7.05 15.92 3.85
CA LEU A 253 -5.80 15.50 4.45
C LEU A 253 -4.99 16.69 4.99
N TYR A 254 -4.89 17.78 4.22
CA TYR A 254 -4.20 18.99 4.69
C TYR A 254 -4.88 19.63 5.89
N PHE A 255 -6.21 19.65 5.90
CA PHE A 255 -6.99 20.12 7.05
C PHE A 255 -6.63 19.34 8.31
N MET A 256 -6.55 18.00 8.23
CA MET A 256 -6.19 17.16 9.37
C MET A 256 -4.77 17.43 9.88
N LEU A 257 -3.78 17.54 8.97
CA LEU A 257 -2.42 17.88 9.35
C LEU A 257 -2.33 19.28 9.99
N GLY A 258 -3.10 20.24 9.47
CA GLY A 258 -3.22 21.57 10.06
C GLY A 258 -3.73 21.54 11.50
N LYS A 259 -4.78 20.75 11.77
CA LYS A 259 -5.33 20.58 13.13
C LYS A 259 -4.34 19.91 14.08
N GLU A 260 -3.59 18.93 13.61
CA GLU A 260 -2.55 18.30 14.43
C GLU A 260 -1.43 19.30 14.79
N HIS A 261 -1.05 20.18 13.85
CA HIS A 261 -0.09 21.24 14.10
C HIS A 261 -0.59 22.28 15.13
N GLU A 262 -1.88 22.63 15.07
CA GLU A 262 -2.53 23.50 16.06
C GLU A 262 -2.47 22.88 17.45
N ASN A 263 -2.85 21.61 17.58
CA ASN A 263 -2.81 20.86 18.85
C ASN A 263 -1.41 20.84 19.46
N PHE A 264 -0.38 20.54 18.66
CA PHE A 264 1.01 20.56 19.12
C PHE A 264 1.44 21.96 19.60
N THR A 265 1.03 23.01 18.87
CA THR A 265 1.34 24.40 19.24
C THR A 265 0.72 24.79 20.57
N GLU A 266 -0.52 24.37 20.85
CA GLU A 266 -1.19 24.59 22.13
C GLU A 266 -0.52 23.83 23.26
N LEU A 267 -0.15 22.56 23.04
CA LEU A 267 0.59 21.75 24.00
C LEU A 267 1.91 22.43 24.40
N ILE A 268 2.69 22.90 23.42
CA ILE A 268 3.96 23.59 23.67
C ILE A 268 3.75 24.90 24.43
N LYS A 269 2.68 25.66 24.15
CA LYS A 269 2.34 26.86 24.93
C LYS A 269 2.05 26.50 26.40
N GLY A 270 1.31 25.41 26.64
CA GLY A 270 1.03 24.89 27.97
C GLY A 270 2.30 24.51 28.73
N VAL A 271 3.16 23.69 28.12
CA VAL A 271 4.44 23.26 28.71
C VAL A 271 5.34 24.45 29.02
N LYS A 272 5.44 25.44 28.11
CA LYS A 272 6.25 26.65 28.35
C LYS A 272 5.76 27.46 29.55
N LYS A 273 4.45 27.51 29.78
CA LYS A 273 3.86 28.20 30.93
C LYS A 273 4.23 27.49 32.22
N GLU A 274 4.06 26.18 32.30
CA GLU A 274 4.40 25.39 33.49
C GLU A 274 5.90 25.42 33.83
N VAL A 275 6.77 25.33 32.83
CA VAL A 275 8.23 25.41 33.03
C VAL A 275 8.69 26.84 33.38
N GLY A 276 8.01 27.86 32.87
CA GLY A 276 8.26 29.26 33.21
C GLY A 276 7.86 29.58 34.65
N ASP A 277 6.69 29.10 35.09
CA ASP A 277 6.17 29.29 36.44
C ASP A 277 6.98 28.50 37.48
N ALA A 278 7.61 27.38 37.11
CA ALA A 278 8.49 26.59 37.99
C ALA A 278 9.89 27.21 38.25
N ARG A 279 10.21 28.35 37.60
CA ARG A 279 11.48 29.07 37.74
C ARG A 279 11.36 30.42 38.48
N GLY A 280 10.18 30.77 38.98
CA GLY A 280 9.92 31.94 39.83
C GLY A 280 9.76 31.55 41.30
#